data_AF-A0A1G0CPL0-F1
#
_entry.id   AF-A0A1G0CPL0-F1
#
_cell.length_a   1.000
_cell.length_b   1.000
_cell.length_c   1.000
_cell.angle_alpha   90.00
_cell.angle_beta   90.00
_cell.angle_gamma   90.00
#
_symmetry.space_group_name_H-M   'P 1'
#
loop_
_entity.id
_entity.type
_entity.pdbx_description
1 polymer ?
#
loop_
_entity_poly.entity_id
_entity_poly.type
_entity_poly.pdbx_seq_one_letter_code
_entity_poly.pdbx_strand_id
1 'polypeptide(L)'
;MKNNSHLRHSFPGGNDALDDESVDIYLFNIGNGRDIIDDAACVDILRIGSGVLPDDIAFARNGMDVVLRINGTDDQLTLQNWGRSRNARIKCIEFADGTVWHTAYLQLQIAAANTGMAGDDSQTV
;
A
#
# COMPACT_ATOMS: atom_id res chain seq x y z
N MET A 1 17.54 16.71 5.53
CA MET A 1 17.67 15.26 5.20
C MET A 1 16.63 14.55 6.04
N LYS A 2 15.49 14.16 5.46
CA LYS A 2 14.45 13.47 6.22
C LYS A 2 14.73 11.97 6.14
N ASN A 3 14.89 11.40 7.33
CA ASN A 3 15.41 10.07 7.58
C ASN A 3 14.37 9.04 7.14
N ASN A 4 14.80 8.04 6.37
CA ASN A 4 14.00 6.87 6.03
C ASN A 4 13.48 6.24 7.33
N SER A 5 12.21 6.48 7.65
CA SER A 5 11.58 6.01 8.87
C SER A 5 11.24 4.53 8.69
N HIS A 6 12.12 3.66 9.18
CA HIS A 6 11.74 2.32 9.61
C HIS A 6 10.72 2.47 10.74
N LEU A 7 9.43 2.55 10.40
CA LEU A 7 8.36 2.66 11.38
C LEU A 7 8.08 1.28 11.96
N ARG A 8 8.86 0.89 12.97
CA ARG A 8 8.36 -0.05 13.98
C ARG A 8 7.58 0.77 15.00
N HIS A 9 6.27 0.85 14.80
CA HIS A 9 5.28 1.39 15.75
C HIS A 9 5.64 2.76 16.36
N SER A 10 5.26 3.85 15.68
CA SER A 10 5.16 5.15 16.36
C SER A 10 4.15 6.02 15.64
N PHE A 11 2.88 5.98 16.10
CA PHE A 11 1.92 7.04 15.79
C PHE A 11 2.28 8.28 16.62
N PRO A 12 2.62 9.42 16.00
CA PRO A 12 2.73 10.67 16.74
C PRO A 12 1.33 11.25 16.93
N GLY A 13 0.76 11.02 18.12
CA GLY A 13 -0.33 11.85 18.67
C GLY A 13 -1.73 11.25 18.54
N GLY A 14 -2.21 10.67 19.64
CA GLY A 14 -3.61 10.32 19.83
C GLY A 14 -3.73 9.22 20.88
N ASN A 15 -4.32 9.54 22.02
CA ASN A 15 -4.73 8.54 23.00
C ASN A 15 -5.80 7.65 22.38
N ASP A 16 -5.45 6.47 21.88
CA ASP A 16 -6.43 5.46 21.49
C ASP A 16 -6.17 4.16 22.26
N ALA A 17 -7.22 3.70 22.93
CA ALA A 17 -7.21 2.66 23.92
C ALA A 17 -6.86 1.29 23.32
N LEU A 18 -5.95 0.60 24.00
CA LEU A 18 -5.62 -0.81 23.77
C LEU A 18 -6.79 -1.67 24.28
N ASP A 19 -7.76 -1.93 23.41
CA ASP A 19 -8.58 -3.14 23.48
C ASP A 19 -7.90 -4.18 22.57
N ASP A 20 -7.96 -5.45 22.94
CA ASP A 20 -7.12 -6.56 22.53
C ASP A 20 -7.29 -7.06 21.07
N GLU A 21 -7.69 -6.18 20.16
CA GLU A 21 -7.73 -6.37 18.70
C GLU A 21 -7.17 -5.12 17.99
N SER A 22 -5.90 -4.79 18.21
CA SER A 22 -5.29 -3.57 17.65
C SER A 22 -5.31 -3.61 16.12
N VAL A 23 -6.23 -2.86 15.52
CA VAL A 23 -6.26 -2.65 14.07
C VAL A 23 -5.07 -1.76 13.71
N ASP A 24 -4.13 -2.31 12.96
CA ASP A 24 -2.95 -1.56 12.53
C ASP A 24 -3.28 -0.67 11.32
N ILE A 25 -3.25 0.66 11.52
CA ILE A 25 -3.57 1.64 10.49
C ILE A 25 -2.27 2.32 10.00
N TYR A 26 -2.00 2.35 8.70
CA TYR A 26 -0.91 3.14 8.13
C TYR A 26 -1.47 4.31 7.32
N LEU A 27 -0.87 5.51 7.41
CA LEU A 27 -1.23 6.65 6.56
C LEU A 27 -0.16 6.89 5.50
N PHE A 28 -0.56 6.83 4.23
CA PHE A 28 0.27 7.17 3.09
C PHE A 28 -0.28 8.42 2.41
N ASN A 29 0.57 9.43 2.24
CA ASN A 29 0.15 10.72 1.69
C ASN A 29 1.22 11.28 0.73
N ILE A 30 0.83 12.32 -0.01
CA ILE A 30 1.76 13.09 -0.84
C ILE A 30 2.83 13.75 0.05
N GLY A 31 4.09 13.67 -0.37
CA GLY A 31 5.23 14.24 0.34
C GLY A 31 5.82 13.34 1.43
N ASN A 32 5.32 12.11 1.57
CA ASN A 32 5.93 11.06 2.40
C ASN A 32 7.30 10.60 1.84
N GLY A 33 7.52 10.76 0.53
CA GLY A 33 8.69 10.25 -0.16
C GLY A 33 8.63 8.74 -0.30
N ARG A 34 9.72 8.04 -0.01
CA ARG A 34 9.88 6.61 -0.28
C ARG A 34 9.90 5.82 1.03
N ASP A 35 8.73 5.34 1.43
CA ASP A 35 8.53 4.60 2.67
C ASP A 35 8.59 3.08 2.46
N ILE A 36 8.94 2.36 3.52
CA ILE A 36 9.06 0.90 3.53
C ILE A 36 8.37 0.33 4.77
N ILE A 37 7.45 -0.61 4.57
CA ILE A 37 6.83 -1.43 5.60
C ILE A 37 7.45 -2.83 5.51
N ASP A 38 8.33 -3.15 6.46
CA ASP A 38 9.10 -4.40 6.51
C ASP A 38 8.23 -5.63 6.88
N ASP A 39 7.14 -5.40 7.64
CA ASP A 39 6.16 -6.43 8.01
C ASP A 39 4.75 -6.00 7.62
N ALA A 40 4.47 -6.00 6.32
CA ALA A 40 3.15 -5.65 5.80
C ALA A 40 2.05 -6.67 6.19
N ALA A 41 2.41 -7.76 6.86
CA ALA A 41 1.42 -8.62 7.50
C ALA A 41 0.82 -7.91 8.74
N CYS A 42 1.52 -7.01 9.41
CA CYS A 42 0.95 -6.29 10.55
C CYS A 42 0.30 -4.96 10.14
N VAL A 43 -0.30 -4.88 8.95
CA VAL A 43 -1.09 -3.71 8.53
C VAL A 43 -2.49 -4.19 8.17
N ASP A 44 -3.49 -3.75 8.92
CA ASP A 44 -4.89 -4.05 8.64
C ASP A 44 -5.50 -3.04 7.67
N ILE A 45 -5.22 -1.75 7.87
CA ILE A 45 -5.81 -0.65 7.09
C ILE A 45 -4.70 0.26 6.57
N LEU A 46 -4.69 0.52 5.27
CA LEU A 46 -3.86 1.56 4.67
C LEU A 46 -4.75 2.74 4.27
N ARG A 47 -4.61 3.87 4.95
CA ARG A 47 -5.29 5.11 4.62
C ARG A 47 -4.47 5.91 3.63
N ILE A 48 -5.14 6.39 2.59
CA ILE A 48 -4.59 7.29 1.60
C ILE A 48 -5.02 8.70 1.97
N GLY A 49 -4.04 9.60 2.07
CA GLY A 49 -4.25 11.00 2.42
C GLY A 49 -5.14 11.73 1.41
N SER A 50 -5.68 12.88 1.84
CA SER A 50 -6.50 13.72 0.99
C SER A 50 -5.72 14.25 -0.21
N GLY A 51 -6.41 14.38 -1.36
CA GLY A 51 -5.79 14.84 -2.60
C GLY A 51 -5.14 13.72 -3.43
N VAL A 52 -5.28 12.47 -3.02
CA VAL A 52 -4.92 11.29 -3.81
C VAL A 52 -6.19 10.49 -4.07
N LEU A 53 -6.52 10.31 -5.34
CA LEU A 53 -7.67 9.52 -5.76
C LEU A 53 -7.28 8.05 -5.97
N PRO A 54 -8.25 7.13 -5.98
CA PRO A 54 -8.02 5.73 -6.36
C PRO A 54 -7.26 5.57 -7.68
N ASP A 55 -7.61 6.38 -8.70
CA ASP A 55 -6.97 6.34 -10.02
C ASP A 55 -5.53 6.89 -10.03
N ASP A 56 -5.14 7.64 -8.99
CA ASP A 56 -3.77 8.12 -8.84
C ASP A 56 -2.85 7.03 -8.28
N ILE A 57 -3.38 5.92 -7.75
CA ILE A 57 -2.58 4.84 -7.18
C ILE A 57 -2.23 3.80 -8.24
N ALA A 58 -0.93 3.61 -8.45
CA ALA A 58 -0.39 2.51 -9.26
C ALA A 58 0.26 1.45 -8.38
N PHE A 59 -0.02 0.18 -8.69
CA PHE A 59 0.65 -0.97 -8.07
C PHE A 59 1.78 -1.46 -8.97
N ALA A 60 2.92 -1.78 -8.35
CA ALA A 60 4.02 -2.49 -8.98
C ALA A 60 4.47 -3.64 -8.09
N ARG A 61 5.06 -4.66 -8.70
CA ARG A 61 5.62 -5.80 -7.97
C ARG A 61 7.12 -5.87 -8.18
N ASN A 62 7.86 -6.12 -7.11
CA ASN A 62 9.30 -6.34 -7.15
C ASN A 62 9.65 -7.62 -6.38
N GLY A 63 9.69 -8.75 -7.07
CA GLY A 63 9.85 -10.06 -6.43
C GLY A 63 8.70 -10.39 -5.48
N MET A 64 8.99 -10.46 -4.17
CA MET A 64 7.99 -10.70 -3.12
C MET A 64 7.37 -9.41 -2.56
N ASP A 65 7.87 -8.25 -2.97
CA ASP A 65 7.44 -6.96 -2.47
C ASP A 65 6.36 -6.36 -3.37
N VAL A 66 5.45 -5.60 -2.77
CA VAL A 66 4.46 -4.79 -3.49
C VAL A 66 4.78 -3.33 -3.26
N VAL A 67 4.79 -2.54 -4.33
CA VAL A 67 5.06 -1.11 -4.28
C VAL A 67 3.80 -0.38 -4.70
N LEU A 68 3.30 0.51 -3.85
CA LEU A 68 2.27 1.47 -4.20
C LEU A 68 2.95 2.79 -4.56
N ARG A 69 2.48 3.44 -5.62
CA ARG A 69 2.98 4.74 -6.09
C ARG A 69 1.83 5.69 -6.28
N ILE A 70 2.06 6.96 -5.97
CA ILE A 70 1.16 8.04 -6.33
C ILE A 70 1.63 8.58 -7.69
N ASN A 71 0.79 8.44 -8.71
CA ASN A 71 1.08 8.93 -10.05
C ASN A 71 1.24 10.45 -10.04
N GLY A 72 2.26 10.95 -10.74
CA GLY A 72 2.58 12.37 -10.76
C GLY A 72 3.42 12.85 -9.57
N THR A 73 3.82 11.98 -8.65
CA THR A 73 4.76 12.30 -7.57
C THR A 73 5.92 11.29 -7.47
N ASP A 74 6.90 11.57 -6.61
CA ASP A 74 7.99 10.65 -6.26
C ASP A 74 7.65 9.75 -5.06
N ASP A 75 6.42 9.83 -4.57
CA ASP A 75 5.98 9.13 -3.37
C ASP A 75 5.72 7.65 -3.67
N GLN A 76 6.34 6.78 -2.89
CA GLN A 76 6.12 5.34 -2.98
C GLN A 76 6.09 4.70 -1.59
N LEU A 77 5.25 3.68 -1.45
CA LEU A 77 5.18 2.82 -0.28
C LEU A 77 5.54 1.40 -0.69
N THR A 78 6.62 0.85 -0.12
CA THR A 78 7.04 -0.53 -0.36
C THR A 78 6.57 -1.43 0.76
N LEU A 79 5.69 -2.36 0.45
CA LEU A 79 5.24 -3.44 1.32
C LEU A 79 6.17 -4.64 1.12
N GLN A 80 7.17 -4.78 2.00
CA GLN A 80 8.14 -5.87 1.90
C GLN A 80 7.51 -7.21 2.30
N ASN A 81 7.97 -8.26 1.64
CA ASN A 81 7.57 -9.64 1.91
C ASN A 81 6.06 -9.89 1.82
N TRP A 82 5.31 -9.01 1.17
CA TRP A 82 3.86 -9.12 1.01
C TRP A 82 3.46 -10.48 0.40
N GLY A 83 4.18 -10.90 -0.63
CA GLY A 83 3.94 -12.18 -1.31
C GLY A 83 4.42 -13.42 -0.55
N ARG A 84 5.09 -13.27 0.59
CA ARG A 84 5.64 -14.39 1.38
C ARG A 84 4.56 -15.14 2.17
N SER A 85 3.48 -14.44 2.54
CA SER A 85 2.34 -15.02 3.24
C SER A 85 1.13 -15.11 2.33
N ARG A 86 0.49 -16.28 2.24
CA ARG A 86 -0.83 -16.41 1.59
C ARG A 86 -1.93 -15.65 2.33
N ASN A 87 -1.67 -15.28 3.58
CA ASN A 87 -2.59 -14.54 4.43
C ASN A 87 -2.30 -13.04 4.38
N ALA A 88 -1.69 -12.49 3.32
CA ALA A 88 -1.33 -11.08 3.23
C ALA A 88 -2.48 -10.18 3.73
N ARG A 89 -2.17 -9.32 4.72
CA ARG A 89 -3.10 -8.95 5.80
C ARG A 89 -3.72 -7.56 5.71
N ILE A 90 -3.34 -6.72 4.73
CA ILE A 90 -4.12 -5.50 4.43
C ILE A 90 -5.54 -5.92 4.07
N LYS A 91 -6.46 -5.64 4.99
CA LYS A 91 -7.89 -5.90 4.88
C LYS A 91 -8.52 -4.88 3.94
N CYS A 92 -8.09 -3.63 4.03
CA CYS A 92 -8.55 -2.57 3.15
C CYS A 92 -7.54 -1.43 2.95
N ILE A 93 -7.65 -0.79 1.80
CA ILE A 93 -7.14 0.56 1.56
C ILE A 93 -8.32 1.52 1.57
N GLU A 94 -8.25 2.59 2.36
CA GLU A 94 -9.30 3.60 2.50
C GLU A 94 -8.82 4.93 1.93
N PHE A 95 -9.63 5.53 1.06
CA PHE A 95 -9.36 6.83 0.45
C PHE A 95 -10.19 7.93 1.12
N ALA A 96 -9.69 9.16 1.04
CA ALA A 96 -10.37 10.32 1.62
C ALA A 96 -11.74 10.65 0.96
N ASP A 97 -11.98 10.16 -0.25
CA ASP A 97 -13.27 10.27 -0.97
C ASP A 97 -14.32 9.26 -0.50
N GLY A 98 -13.95 8.35 0.41
CA GLY A 98 -14.81 7.26 0.90
C GLY A 98 -14.69 5.97 0.10
N THR A 99 -13.86 5.92 -0.94
CA THR A 99 -13.58 4.69 -1.67
C THR A 99 -12.80 3.72 -0.79
N VAL A 100 -13.20 2.44 -0.79
CA VAL A 100 -12.52 1.37 -0.05
C VAL A 100 -12.17 0.22 -0.99
N TRP A 101 -10.89 -0.16 -0.99
CA TRP A 101 -10.40 -1.34 -1.69
C TRP A 101 -10.13 -2.47 -0.72
N HIS A 102 -10.97 -3.50 -0.75
CA HIS A 102 -10.76 -4.70 0.07
C HIS A 102 -9.69 -5.63 -0.53
N THR A 103 -9.17 -6.53 0.31
CA THR A 103 -8.10 -7.48 -0.05
C THR A 103 -8.30 -8.18 -1.40
N ALA A 104 -9.52 -8.60 -1.73
CA ALA A 104 -9.81 -9.27 -3.01
C ALA A 104 -9.53 -8.38 -4.22
N TYR A 105 -9.88 -7.10 -4.15
CA TYR A 105 -9.58 -6.13 -5.20
C TYR A 105 -8.07 -5.87 -5.30
N LEU A 106 -7.40 -5.70 -4.16
CA LEU A 106 -5.94 -5.51 -4.11
C LEU A 106 -5.20 -6.69 -4.73
N GLN A 107 -5.62 -7.92 -4.46
CA GLN A 107 -5.03 -9.12 -5.06
C GLN A 107 -5.14 -9.12 -6.58
N LEU A 108 -6.28 -8.69 -7.15
CA LEU A 108 -6.45 -8.58 -8.60
C LEU A 108 -5.52 -7.51 -9.19
N GLN A 109 -5.44 -6.33 -8.57
CA GLN A 109 -4.57 -5.25 -9.04
C GLN A 109 -3.09 -5.63 -8.98
N ILE A 110 -2.66 -6.28 -7.90
CA ILE A 110 -1.27 -6.76 -7.74
C ILE A 110 -0.97 -7.89 -8.73
N ALA A 111 -1.93 -8.78 -9.00
CA ALA A 111 -1.77 -9.82 -10.02
C ALA A 111 -1.65 -9.23 -11.43
N ALA A 112 -2.44 -8.19 -11.75
CA ALA A 112 -2.33 -7.46 -13.02
C ALA A 112 -0.99 -6.71 -13.15
N ALA A 113 -0.47 -6.17 -12.04
CA ALA A 113 0.86 -5.56 -12.01
C ALA A 113 1.99 -6.58 -12.29
N ASN A 114 1.76 -7.87 -12.03
CA ASN A 114 2.69 -8.96 -12.37
C ASN A 114 2.65 -9.33 -13.86
N THR A 115 1.53 -9.11 -14.55
CA THR A 115 1.38 -9.34 -15.99
C THR A 115 1.78 -8.14 -16.83
N GLY A 116 1.91 -6.94 -16.24
CA GLY A 116 2.42 -5.74 -16.93
C GLY A 116 3.88 -5.83 -17.42
N MET A 117 4.59 -6.93 -17.14
CA MET A 117 5.89 -7.26 -17.74
C MET A 117 5.82 -8.41 -18.78
N ALA A 118 4.63 -8.86 -19.17
CA ALA A 118 4.44 -9.86 -20.22
C ALA A 118 3.28 -9.47 -21.13
N GLY A 119 3.62 -8.85 -22.27
CA GLY A 119 2.72 -8.51 -23.38
C GLY A 119 2.10 -7.11 -23.21
N ASP A 120 2.26 -6.14 -24.11
CA ASP A 120 2.25 -6.29 -25.56
C ASP A 120 1.40 -7.50 -26.00
N ASP A 121 0.16 -7.57 -25.54
CA ASP A 121 -0.88 -8.17 -26.37
C ASP A 121 -1.18 -7.14 -27.46
N SER A 122 -0.24 -7.04 -28.40
CA SER A 122 -0.49 -6.62 -29.75
C SER A 122 -1.72 -7.38 -30.24
N GLN A 123 -2.88 -6.70 -30.22
CA GLN A 123 -3.94 -6.98 -31.17
C GLN A 123 -3.32 -6.78 -32.56
N THR A 124 -2.75 -7.84 -33.13
CA THR A 124 -2.26 -7.83 -34.50
C THR A 124 -2.74 -9.10 -35.19
N VAL A 125 -3.79 -8.86 -35.98
CA VAL A 125 -4.42 -9.59 -37.10
C VAL A 125 -5.20 -10.87 -36.80
#